data_AF-A0A4Y2NMJ9-F1
#
_entry.id   AF-A0A4Y2NMJ9-F1
#
_cell.length_a   1.000
_cell.length_b   1.000
_cell.length_c   1.000
_cell.angle_alpha   90.00
_cell.angle_beta   90.00
_cell.angle_gamma   90.00
#
_symmetry.space_group_name_H-M   'P 1'
#
loop_
_entity.id
_entity.type
_entity.pdbx_description
1 polymer ?
#
loop_
_entity_poly.entity_id
_entity_poly.type
_entity_poly.pdbx_seq_one_letter_code
_entity_poly.pdbx_strand_id
1 'polypeptide(L)' 'SILSEVTYSHPITKDRECPLLPSTHVTMDKGTGLVHTAPNHGLDDYAVMKKQQIPLDVRIK' A
#
# COMPACT_ATOMS: atom_id res chain seq x y z
N SER A 1 -8.17 -2.78 -13.16
CA SER A 1 -9.06 -2.06 -12.22
C SER A 1 -8.76 -0.59 -12.36
N ILE A 2 -9.73 0.32 -12.24
CA ILE A 2 -9.54 1.77 -12.56
C ILE A 2 -8.35 2.39 -11.79
N LEU A 3 -8.00 1.86 -10.62
CA LEU A 3 -6.94 2.37 -9.75
C LEU A 3 -5.56 1.71 -9.93
N SER A 4 -5.39 0.75 -10.85
CA SER A 4 -4.14 -0.04 -10.92
C SER A 4 -2.91 0.74 -11.39
N GLU A 5 -3.09 1.88 -12.05
CA GLU A 5 -2.00 2.73 -12.57
C GLU A 5 -1.98 4.11 -11.89
N VAL A 6 -2.76 4.27 -10.81
CA VAL A 6 -2.86 5.53 -10.08
C VAL A 6 -1.80 5.58 -8.97
N THR A 7 -1.13 6.73 -8.87
CA THR A 7 -0.28 7.07 -7.74
C THR A 7 -0.95 8.13 -6.86
N TYR A 8 -0.47 8.26 -5.63
CA TYR A 8 -0.86 9.33 -4.73
C TYR A 8 0.37 9.99 -4.11
N SER A 9 0.24 11.28 -3.80
CA SER A 9 1.27 12.03 -3.11
C SER A 9 1.25 11.69 -1.61
N HIS A 10 2.40 11.28 -1.07
CA HIS A 10 2.51 10.90 0.33
C HIS A 10 2.31 12.13 1.24
N PRO A 11 1.40 12.09 2.23
CA PRO A 11 1.01 13.28 2.98
C PRO A 11 2.14 13.87 3.86
N ILE A 12 3.07 13.03 4.32
CA ILE A 12 4.19 13.45 5.19
C ILE A 12 5.45 13.80 4.39
N THR A 13 5.87 12.95 3.44
CA THR A 13 7.05 13.13 2.62
C THR A 13 6.70 13.89 1.35
N LYS A 14 7.09 15.17 1.26
CA LYS A 14 6.95 15.95 0.04
C LYS A 14 7.67 15.29 -1.14
N ASP A 15 7.08 15.42 -2.32
CA ASP A 15 7.61 14.91 -3.61
C ASP A 15 7.75 13.38 -3.69
N ARG A 16 7.12 12.64 -2.76
CA ARG A 16 7.04 11.18 -2.81
C ARG A 16 5.70 10.75 -3.38
N GLU A 17 5.72 10.23 -4.59
CA GLU A 17 4.59 9.53 -5.21
C GLU A 17 4.63 8.03 -4.83
N CYS A 18 3.49 7.49 -4.42
CA CYS A 18 3.34 6.10 -4.02
C CYS A 18 2.25 5.42 -4.87
N PRO A 19 2.44 4.17 -5.32
CA PRO A 19 1.41 3.44 -6.06
C PRO A 19 0.30 2.95 -5.12
N LEU A 20 -0.90 2.78 -5.68
CA LEU A 20 -1.97 2.03 -5.01
C LEU A 20 -1.81 0.53 -5.26
N LEU A 21 -1.89 -0.28 -4.20
CA LEU A 21 -1.73 -1.72 -4.28
C LEU A 21 -3.09 -2.42 -4.25
N PRO A 22 -3.42 -3.29 -5.21
CA PRO A 22 -4.65 -4.07 -5.14
C PRO A 22 -4.53 -5.11 -4.02
N SER A 23 -5.53 -5.13 -3.15
CA SER A 23 -5.63 -6.06 -2.03
C SER A 23 -6.98 -6.77 -2.04
N THR A 24 -6.97 -8.05 -1.64
CA THR A 24 -8.19 -8.85 -1.42
C THR A 24 -8.63 -8.88 0.04
N HIS A 25 -7.80 -8.40 0.97
CA HIS A 25 -8.11 -8.38 2.41
C HIS A 25 -8.72 -7.04 2.87
N VAL A 26 -8.67 -5.99 2.03
CA VAL A 26 -9.33 -4.71 2.29
C VAL A 26 -10.78 -4.80 1.85
N THR A 27 -11.71 -4.63 2.79
CA THR A 27 -13.16 -4.64 2.52
C THR A 27 -13.76 -3.24 2.63
N MET A 28 -14.99 -3.09 2.16
CA MET A 28 -15.76 -1.84 2.24
C MET A 28 -16.63 -1.76 3.50
N ASP A 29 -16.53 -2.74 4.41
CA ASP A 29 -17.41 -2.82 5.58
C ASP A 29 -17.15 -1.70 6.59
N LYS A 30 -15.90 -1.22 6.66
CA LYS A 30 -15.47 -0.12 7.54
C LYS A 30 -14.39 0.73 6.89
N GLY A 31 -14.43 2.04 7.15
CA GLY A 31 -13.45 2.99 6.65
C GLY A 31 -13.75 3.46 5.22
N THR A 32 -12.70 3.79 4.48
CA THR A 32 -12.80 4.37 3.13
C THR A 32 -12.48 3.37 2.00
N GLY A 33 -12.17 2.12 2.35
CA GLY A 33 -11.66 1.12 1.40
C GLY A 33 -10.21 1.35 0.97
N LEU A 34 -9.51 2.34 1.54
CA LEU A 34 -8.08 2.58 1.33
C LEU A 34 -7.34 2.44 2.67
N VAL A 35 -6.31 1.59 2.68
CA VAL A 35 -5.56 1.23 3.88
C VAL A 35 -4.07 1.45 3.64
N HIS A 36 -3.38 1.98 4.64
CA HIS A 36 -1.92 2.08 4.62
C HIS A 36 -1.31 0.67 4.76
N THR A 37 -0.34 0.34 3.90
CA THR A 37 0.31 -0.98 3.91
C THR A 37 1.63 -0.91 4.70
N ALA A 38 1.78 -1.74 5.72
CA ALA A 38 2.97 -1.85 6.57
C ALA A 38 3.50 -3.29 6.59
N PRO A 39 4.34 -3.71 5.61
CA PRO A 39 4.72 -5.11 5.42
C PRO A 39 5.52 -5.72 6.59
N ASN A 40 6.17 -4.89 7.42
CA ASN A 40 6.91 -5.34 8.59
C ASN A 40 6.03 -5.56 9.83
N HIS A 41 4.75 -5.19 9.75
CA HIS A 41 3.82 -5.18 10.88
C HIS A 41 2.53 -5.99 10.62
N GLY A 42 2.33 -6.51 9.40
CA GLY A 42 1.16 -7.32 9.06
C GLY A 42 1.48 -8.39 8.02
N LEU A 43 0.99 -9.61 8.24
CA LEU A 43 1.17 -10.74 7.32
C LEU A 43 0.47 -10.48 5.97
N ASP A 44 -0.70 -9.85 6.04
CA ASP A 44 -1.52 -9.51 4.87
C ASP A 44 -0.85 -8.44 4.00
N ASP A 45 -0.24 -7.42 4.63
CA ASP A 45 0.54 -6.38 3.97
C ASP A 45 1.79 -6.96 3.31
N TYR A 46 2.49 -7.86 4.01
CA TYR A 46 3.64 -8.59 3.47
C TYR A 46 3.24 -9.41 2.24
N ALA A 47 2.13 -10.13 2.29
CA ALA A 47 1.65 -10.95 1.18
C ALA A 47 1.31 -10.10 -0.05
N VAL A 48 0.66 -8.95 0.14
CA VAL A 48 0.37 -8.00 -0.96
C VAL A 48 1.66 -7.47 -1.58
N MET A 49 2.62 -6.99 -0.77
CA MET A 49 3.88 -6.47 -1.32
C MET A 49 4.72 -7.53 -2.02
N LYS A 50 4.78 -8.75 -1.47
CA LYS A 50 5.49 -9.88 -2.09
C LYS A 50 4.90 -10.24 -3.46
N LYS A 51 3.57 -10.22 -3.59
CA LYS A 51 2.88 -10.47 -4.87
C LYS A 51 3.20 -9.40 -5.91
N GLN A 52 3.38 -8.15 -5.48
CA GLN A 52 3.73 -7.02 -6.35
C GLN A 52 5.24 -6.92 -6.64
N GLN A 53 6.06 -7.82 -6.08
CA GLN A 53 7.52 -7.83 -6.22
C GLN A 53 8.18 -6.49 -5.84
N ILE A 54 7.53 -5.72 -4.95
CA ILE A 54 8.06 -4.45 -4.47
C ILE A 54 9.15 -4.74 -3.45
N PRO A 55 10.35 -4.16 -3.60
CA PRO A 55 11.39 -4.29 -2.59
C PRO A 55 10.88 -3.82 -1.23
N LEU A 56 11.06 -4.65 -0.22
CA LEU A 56 10.83 -4.27 1.17
C LEU A 56 11.96 -3.32 1.59
N ASP A 57 11.90 -2.06 1.16
CA ASP A 57 12.83 -1.05 1.62
C ASP A 57 12.48 -0.71 3.08
N VAL A 58 13.29 -1.20 4.00
CA VAL A 58 13.13 -1.09 5.46
C VAL A 58 13.41 0.32 5.98
N ARG A 59 13.32 1.36 5.14
CA ARG A 59 13.52 2.76 5.53
C ARG A 59 12.31 3.27 6.31
N ILE A 60 12.16 2.76 7.53
CA ILE A 60 11.53 3.49 8.62
C ILE A 60 12.64 4.37 9.23
N LYS A 61 12.63 5.65 8.88
CA LYS A 61 13.08 6.71 9.77
C LYS A 61 11.86 7.53 10.15
#